data_AF-A0AAN8Z953-F1
#
_entry.id   AF-A0AAN8Z953-F1
#
_cell.length_a   1.000
_cell.length_b   1.000
_cell.length_c   1.000
_cell.angle_alpha   90.00
_cell.angle_beta   90.00
_cell.angle_gamma   90.00
#
_symmetry.space_group_name_H-M   'P 1'
#
loop_
_entity.id
_entity.type
_entity.pdbx_description
1 polymer ?
#
loop_
_entity_poly.entity_id
_entity_poly.type
_entity_poly.pdbx_seq_one_letter_code
_entity_poly.pdbx_strand_id
1 'polypeptide(L)'
;CEQLVDGCSLIVDRGFFKETSTLKQVVPVFFLPTPEAGIKAKVVVVVWVGLYIRSRLIINPDRVYRMAMRRLNTSAGILEVMGAPLSGTDLRAYVMSGGGVTLKNFKPRIRSKRCFLIFPIRGSERKGLVSVEVKKKKGQYDMKLLAIDIAMTNGPDQRIFLIGDEEEYNVGGGLISELRDPIVKAMAADKELEDLDEKEEEEEAEREILEAEKKHREELEKLNR
;
A
#
# COMPACT_ATOMS: atom_id res chain seq x y z
N CYS A 1 13.05 0.53 -10.62
CA CYS A 1 13.12 1.09 -11.99
C CYS A 1 12.05 2.14 -12.13
N GLU A 2 12.45 3.41 -12.23
CA GLU A 2 11.56 4.55 -12.42
C GLU A 2 11.30 4.68 -13.92
N GLN A 3 10.11 4.30 -14.39
CA GLN A 3 9.68 4.59 -15.76
C GLN A 3 8.85 5.86 -15.74
N LEU A 4 9.43 6.91 -16.33
CA LEU A 4 8.83 8.22 -16.49
C LEU A 4 7.99 8.20 -17.76
N VAL A 5 6.67 8.10 -17.62
CA VAL A 5 5.71 8.33 -18.71
C VAL A 5 4.90 9.58 -18.34
N ASP A 6 5.07 10.61 -19.16
CA ASP A 6 4.35 11.89 -19.21
C ASP A 6 3.51 12.29 -17.98
N GLY A 7 4.12 13.06 -17.08
CA GLY A 7 3.40 13.83 -16.05
C GLY A 7 2.83 13.02 -14.87
N CYS A 8 2.91 11.70 -14.89
CA CYS A 8 2.54 10.81 -13.79
C CYS A 8 3.78 10.13 -13.19
N SER A 9 4.12 10.48 -11.95
CA SER A 9 5.11 9.74 -11.17
C SER A 9 4.44 8.46 -10.66
N LEU A 10 4.72 7.36 -11.36
CA LEU A 10 4.26 6.01 -11.01
C LEU A 10 5.38 5.36 -10.20
N ILE A 11 5.24 5.35 -8.87
CA ILE A 11 6.21 4.75 -7.96
C ILE A 11 5.66 3.38 -7.57
N VAL A 12 6.31 2.32 -8.08
CA VAL A 12 6.10 0.94 -7.65
C VAL A 12 7.20 0.61 -6.66
N ASP A 13 6.89 0.71 -5.37
CA ASP A 13 7.82 0.30 -4.31
C ASP A 13 7.73 -1.22 -4.14
N ARG A 14 8.78 -1.94 -4.56
CA ARG A 14 9.08 -3.26 -4.01
C ARG A 14 9.85 -3.05 -2.72
N GLY A 15 9.37 -3.68 -1.65
CA GLY A 15 9.71 -3.42 -0.26
C GLY A 15 11.15 -2.96 -0.01
N PHE A 16 11.27 -1.79 0.61
CA PHE A 16 12.50 -1.38 1.29
C PHE A 16 12.22 -1.17 2.78
N PHE A 17 12.90 -1.98 3.56
CA PHE A 17 12.90 -2.07 5.01
C PHE A 17 13.85 -1.01 5.64
N LYS A 18 13.59 -0.68 6.91
CA LYS A 18 14.18 0.36 7.80
C LYS A 18 13.63 1.78 7.61
N GLU A 19 13.22 2.50 8.64
CA GLU A 19 13.60 2.44 10.05
C GLU A 19 12.43 2.92 10.93
N THR A 20 12.15 2.14 11.96
CA THR A 20 11.19 2.45 13.02
C THR A 20 11.58 3.75 13.70
N SER A 21 10.79 4.81 13.51
CA SER A 21 10.68 5.88 14.49
C SER A 21 9.22 6.09 14.81
N THR A 22 8.79 5.38 15.85
CA THR A 22 7.57 5.66 16.61
C THR A 22 7.70 7.06 17.23
N LEU A 23 7.44 8.09 16.43
CA LEU A 23 7.15 9.42 16.95
C LEU A 23 5.77 9.35 17.61
N LYS A 24 5.78 8.86 18.85
CA LYS A 24 4.76 9.18 19.86
C LYS A 24 4.50 10.68 19.74
N GLN A 25 3.24 11.04 19.51
CA GLN A 25 2.77 12.39 19.74
C GLN A 25 3.00 12.71 21.21
N VAL A 26 4.19 13.19 21.54
CA VAL A 26 4.43 13.85 22.80
C VAL A 26 4.02 15.30 22.56
N VAL A 27 2.75 15.60 22.81
CA VAL A 27 2.37 16.94 23.22
C VAL A 27 3.06 17.11 24.57
N PRO A 28 4.02 18.05 24.74
CA PRO A 28 3.67 19.17 25.60
C PRO A 28 4.51 20.46 25.42
N VAL A 29 3.97 21.50 26.06
CA VAL A 29 4.59 22.74 26.55
C VAL A 29 5.02 23.79 25.52
N PHE A 30 4.27 24.90 25.55
CA PHE A 30 4.71 26.24 25.19
C PHE A 30 6.06 26.55 25.86
N PHE A 31 7.19 26.27 25.20
CA PHE A 31 8.48 26.80 25.62
C PHE A 31 8.71 28.10 24.84
N LEU A 32 8.38 29.22 25.46
CA LEU A 32 8.72 30.55 24.96
C LEU A 32 10.25 30.67 24.85
N PRO A 33 10.80 31.04 23.68
CA PRO A 33 12.24 31.18 23.54
C PRO A 33 12.74 32.41 24.30
N THR A 34 13.76 32.23 25.14
CA THR A 34 14.50 33.31 25.80
C THR A 34 15.31 34.15 24.78
N PRO A 35 15.51 35.45 25.03
CA PRO A 35 15.92 36.44 24.01
C PRO A 35 17.39 36.39 23.55
N GLU A 36 18.22 35.48 24.06
CA GLU A 36 19.67 35.46 23.75
C GLU A 36 20.03 34.67 22.46
N ALA A 37 19.04 34.16 21.73
CA ALA A 37 19.27 33.22 20.63
C ALA A 37 18.77 33.74 19.26
N GLY A 38 19.08 35.00 18.91
CA GLY A 38 18.51 35.71 17.76
C GLY A 38 18.63 35.01 16.39
N ILE A 39 19.63 34.15 16.19
CA ILE A 39 19.77 33.33 14.96
C ILE A 39 19.07 31.98 15.12
N LYS A 40 19.22 31.31 16.27
CA LYS A 40 18.64 29.97 16.51
C LYS A 40 17.11 30.02 16.56
N ALA A 41 16.52 31.06 17.14
CA ALA A 41 15.07 31.23 17.20
C ALA A 41 14.42 31.40 15.80
N LYS A 42 15.09 32.10 14.88
CA LYS A 42 14.60 32.29 13.50
C LYS A 42 14.62 30.98 12.71
N VAL A 43 15.70 30.20 12.86
CA VAL A 43 15.80 28.87 12.25
C VAL A 43 14.68 27.96 12.76
N VAL A 44 14.42 27.97 14.07
CA VAL A 44 13.33 27.19 14.67
C VAL A 44 11.98 27.59 14.07
N VAL A 45 11.64 28.88 14.00
CA VAL A 45 10.36 29.34 13.43
C VAL A 45 10.21 28.94 11.96
N VAL A 46 11.24 29.12 11.15
CA VAL A 46 11.21 28.74 9.72
C VAL A 46 11.04 27.23 9.56
N VAL A 47 11.72 26.43 10.38
CA VAL A 47 11.57 24.96 10.38
C VAL A 47 10.15 24.56 10.80
N TRP A 48 9.59 25.16 11.85
CA TRP A 48 8.22 24.89 12.29
C TRP A 48 7.18 25.28 11.25
N VAL A 49 7.30 26.46 10.63
CA VAL A 49 6.39 26.91 9.56
C VAL A 49 6.54 26.02 8.33
N GLY A 50 7.76 25.67 7.94
CA GLY A 50 8.04 24.75 6.84
C GLY A 50 7.44 23.36 7.07
N LEU A 51 7.63 22.78 8.26
CA LEU A 51 7.03 21.51 8.65
C LEU A 51 5.50 21.58 8.70
N TYR A 52 4.95 22.68 9.21
CA TYR A 52 3.51 22.88 9.29
C TYR A 52 2.87 22.95 7.89
N ILE A 53 3.45 23.73 6.97
CA ILE A 53 3.00 23.82 5.58
C ILE A 53 3.15 22.46 4.89
N ARG A 54 4.30 21.79 5.06
CA ARG A 54 4.55 20.45 4.51
C ARG A 54 3.50 19.44 4.98
N SER A 55 3.19 19.44 6.27
CA SER A 55 2.22 18.52 6.89
C SER A 55 0.81 18.68 6.33
N ARG A 56 0.42 19.89 5.91
CA ARG A 56 -0.91 20.18 5.36
C ARG A 56 -1.00 19.95 3.85
N LEU A 57 0.10 20.10 3.12
CA LEU A 57 0.11 20.02 1.66
C LEU A 57 0.52 18.65 1.11
N ILE A 58 1.37 17.89 1.80
CA ILE A 58 1.85 16.58 1.33
C ILE A 58 0.89 15.47 1.76
N ILE A 59 0.54 14.58 0.84
CA ILE A 59 -0.17 13.33 1.13
C ILE A 59 0.89 12.24 1.34
N ASN A 60 0.76 11.48 2.42
CA ASN A 60 1.56 10.27 2.66
C ASN A 60 0.70 9.04 2.33
N PRO A 61 1.15 8.15 1.42
CA PRO A 61 0.39 6.99 0.97
C PRO A 61 0.26 5.92 2.07
N ASP A 62 1.26 5.70 2.93
CA ASP A 62 1.18 4.72 4.03
C ASP A 62 0.08 5.04 5.04
N ARG A 63 -0.18 6.33 5.25
CA ARG A 63 -1.28 6.77 6.11
C ARG A 63 -2.63 6.47 5.43
N VAL A 64 -2.72 6.64 4.12
CA VAL A 64 -3.91 6.28 3.34
C VAL A 64 -4.15 4.77 3.39
N TYR A 65 -3.10 3.98 3.16
CA TYR A 65 -3.13 2.52 3.27
C TYR A 65 -3.63 2.06 4.65
N ARG A 66 -3.04 2.58 5.74
CA ARG A 66 -3.49 2.23 7.10
C ARG A 66 -4.93 2.64 7.38
N MET A 67 -5.38 3.77 6.84
CA MET A 67 -6.78 4.19 6.96
C MET A 67 -7.73 3.27 6.18
N ALA A 68 -7.32 2.84 4.97
CA ALA A 68 -8.07 1.89 4.16
C ALA A 68 -8.18 0.54 4.86
N MET A 69 -7.06 -0.06 5.27
CA MET A 69 -7.04 -1.36 5.96
C MET A 69 -7.88 -1.37 7.24
N ARG A 70 -7.87 -0.29 8.02
CA ARG A 70 -8.74 -0.17 9.21
C ARG A 70 -10.22 -0.23 8.83
N ARG A 71 -10.63 0.44 7.76
CA ARG A 71 -12.03 0.42 7.33
C ARG A 71 -12.44 -0.94 6.79
N LEU A 72 -11.58 -1.57 5.98
CA LEU A 72 -11.80 -2.90 5.44
C LEU A 72 -11.98 -3.96 6.54
N ASN A 73 -11.12 -3.91 7.57
CA ASN A 73 -11.21 -4.82 8.72
C ASN A 73 -12.33 -4.48 9.71
N THR A 74 -13.04 -3.37 9.53
CA THR A 74 -14.19 -3.00 10.36
C THR A 74 -15.53 -3.37 9.70
N SER A 75 -15.56 -3.48 8.36
CA SER A 75 -16.78 -3.75 7.60
C SER A 75 -17.10 -5.25 7.53
N ALA A 76 -18.19 -5.65 8.19
CA ALA A 76 -18.65 -7.04 8.20
C ALA A 76 -18.92 -7.61 6.80
N GLY A 77 -19.53 -6.83 5.90
CA GLY A 77 -19.90 -7.32 4.56
C GLY A 77 -18.69 -7.72 3.70
N ILE A 78 -17.52 -7.11 3.90
CA ILE A 78 -16.30 -7.52 3.19
C ILE A 78 -15.69 -8.75 3.86
N LEU A 79 -15.69 -8.78 5.19
CA LEU A 79 -15.16 -9.91 5.95
C LEU A 79 -15.93 -11.20 5.70
N GLU A 80 -17.24 -11.12 5.44
CA GLU A 80 -18.07 -12.26 5.07
C GLU A 80 -17.72 -12.82 3.69
N VAL A 81 -17.45 -11.95 2.70
CA VAL A 81 -17.17 -12.39 1.33
C VAL A 81 -15.72 -12.85 1.14
N MET A 82 -14.78 -12.23 1.85
CA MET A 82 -13.34 -12.50 1.72
C MET A 82 -12.77 -13.43 2.78
N GLY A 83 -13.45 -13.54 3.93
CA GLY A 83 -12.98 -14.24 5.11
C GLY A 83 -11.97 -13.41 5.94
N ALA A 84 -12.14 -13.42 7.27
CA ALA A 84 -11.29 -12.71 8.21
C ALA A 84 -10.10 -13.57 8.68
N PRO A 85 -8.92 -12.99 8.99
CA PRO A 85 -8.57 -11.57 8.87
C PRO A 85 -8.11 -11.19 7.46
N LEU A 86 -8.31 -9.92 7.08
CA LEU A 86 -7.74 -9.40 5.84
C LEU A 86 -6.30 -8.94 6.09
N SER A 87 -5.39 -9.55 5.33
CA SER A 87 -3.98 -9.23 5.32
C SER A 87 -3.64 -8.53 4.01
N GLY A 88 -3.03 -7.35 4.09
CA GLY A 88 -2.54 -6.66 2.90
C GLY A 88 -1.14 -7.14 2.53
N THR A 89 -0.83 -7.13 1.24
CA THR A 89 0.51 -7.47 0.74
C THR A 89 1.44 -6.25 0.82
N ASP A 90 2.75 -6.49 0.68
CA ASP A 90 3.76 -5.45 0.60
C ASP A 90 3.72 -4.68 -0.74
N LEU A 91 3.14 -5.27 -1.78
CA LEU A 91 2.96 -4.63 -3.08
C LEU A 91 1.93 -3.50 -2.99
N ARG A 92 2.32 -2.27 -3.33
CA ARG A 92 1.44 -1.11 -3.37
C ARG A 92 1.83 -0.22 -4.54
N ALA A 93 0.84 0.25 -5.29
CA ALA A 93 1.05 1.28 -6.30
C ALA A 93 0.23 2.50 -5.95
N TYR A 94 0.83 3.67 -6.08
CA TYR A 94 0.11 4.92 -5.91
C TYR A 94 0.46 5.89 -7.03
N VAL A 95 -0.51 6.73 -7.36
CA VAL A 95 -0.29 7.91 -8.20
C VAL A 95 -0.82 9.13 -7.49
N MET A 96 -0.06 10.22 -7.58
CA MET A 96 -0.47 11.51 -7.03
C MET A 96 -0.94 12.40 -8.17
N SER A 97 -2.20 12.84 -8.10
CA SER A 97 -2.78 13.77 -9.08
C SER A 97 -3.05 15.13 -8.47
N GLY A 98 -2.77 16.19 -9.22
CA GLY A 98 -2.98 17.59 -8.80
C GLY A 98 -1.82 18.21 -8.03
N GLY A 99 -2.09 19.26 -7.24
CA GLY A 99 -1.06 20.00 -6.52
C GLY A 99 -0.37 21.13 -7.29
N GLY A 100 -0.80 21.42 -8.53
CA GLY A 100 -0.33 22.56 -9.29
C GLY A 100 -0.86 23.90 -8.77
N VAL A 101 -0.07 24.95 -8.96
CA VAL A 101 -0.48 26.35 -8.76
C VAL A 101 -1.13 26.82 -10.06
N THR A 102 -2.43 27.10 -10.02
CA THR A 102 -3.14 27.67 -11.17
C THR A 102 -3.48 29.12 -10.88
N LEU A 103 -3.17 30.03 -11.81
CA LEU A 103 -3.63 31.41 -11.74
C LEU A 103 -5.00 31.49 -12.42
N LYS A 104 -6.07 31.71 -11.64
CA LYS A 104 -7.39 32.04 -12.20
C LYS A 104 -7.74 33.45 -11.75
N ASN A 105 -7.92 34.37 -12.70
CA ASN A 105 -8.25 35.78 -12.43
C ASN A 105 -7.26 36.47 -11.48
N PHE A 106 -5.94 36.33 -11.72
CA PHE A 106 -4.87 36.88 -10.87
C PHE A 106 -4.89 36.44 -9.39
N LYS A 107 -5.70 35.43 -9.03
CA LYS A 107 -5.68 34.80 -7.70
C LYS A 107 -4.96 33.46 -7.80
N PRO A 108 -3.82 33.28 -7.12
CA PRO A 108 -3.15 31.99 -7.08
C PRO A 108 -4.04 30.99 -6.33
N ARG A 109 -4.50 29.96 -7.05
CA ARG A 109 -5.29 28.87 -6.49
C ARG A 109 -4.44 27.61 -6.50
N ILE A 110 -4.11 27.13 -5.31
CA ILE A 110 -3.47 25.83 -5.12
C ILE A 110 -4.54 24.75 -5.26
N ARG A 111 -4.41 23.86 -6.24
CA ARG A 111 -5.31 22.70 -6.32
C ARG A 111 -4.94 21.69 -5.24
N SER A 112 -5.95 21.14 -4.56
CA SER A 112 -5.76 20.06 -3.59
C SER A 112 -5.16 18.83 -4.29
N LYS A 113 -4.15 18.23 -3.66
CA LYS A 113 -3.61 16.94 -4.10
C LYS A 113 -4.65 15.83 -3.89
N ARG A 114 -4.70 14.90 -4.83
CA ARG A 114 -5.41 13.62 -4.75
C ARG A 114 -4.36 12.50 -4.80
N CYS A 115 -4.61 11.43 -4.09
CA CYS A 115 -3.80 10.23 -4.11
C CYS A 115 -4.71 9.07 -4.45
N PHE A 116 -4.37 8.37 -5.51
CA PHE A 116 -4.94 7.09 -5.86
C PHE A 116 -3.97 6.03 -5.37
N LEU A 117 -4.48 5.05 -4.64
CA LEU A 117 -3.71 3.95 -4.08
C LEU A 117 -4.40 2.65 -4.48
N ILE A 118 -3.64 1.74 -5.07
CA ILE A 118 -4.07 0.40 -5.41
C ILE A 118 -3.14 -0.59 -4.73
N PHE A 119 -3.72 -1.61 -4.10
CA PHE A 119 -2.96 -2.68 -3.49
C PHE A 119 -3.79 -3.98 -3.45
N PRO A 120 -3.14 -5.14 -3.58
CA PRO A 120 -3.81 -6.41 -3.37
C PRO A 120 -4.02 -6.70 -1.88
N ILE A 121 -5.11 -7.40 -1.60
CA ILE A 121 -5.49 -7.84 -0.27
C ILE A 121 -5.84 -9.33 -0.31
N ARG A 122 -5.45 -10.05 0.74
CA ARG A 122 -5.68 -11.48 0.91
C ARG A 122 -6.59 -11.69 2.11
N GLY A 123 -7.75 -12.30 1.88
CA GLY A 123 -8.58 -12.88 2.93
C GLY A 123 -8.28 -14.37 3.09
N SER A 124 -8.93 -15.01 4.07
CA SER A 124 -8.79 -16.47 4.27
C SER A 124 -9.41 -17.27 3.14
N GLU A 125 -10.45 -16.74 2.50
CA GLU A 125 -11.17 -17.43 1.42
C GLU A 125 -10.80 -16.92 0.04
N ARG A 126 -10.61 -15.60 -0.11
CA ARG A 126 -10.45 -14.97 -1.43
C ARG A 126 -9.36 -13.90 -1.47
N LYS A 127 -8.79 -13.71 -2.66
CA LYS A 127 -7.90 -12.59 -2.98
C LYS A 127 -8.71 -11.47 -3.64
N GLY A 128 -8.30 -10.23 -3.43
CA GLY A 128 -8.94 -9.06 -4.05
C GLY A 128 -7.96 -7.92 -4.30
N LEU A 129 -8.41 -6.94 -5.07
CA LEU A 129 -7.68 -5.72 -5.38
C LEU A 129 -8.43 -4.52 -4.81
N VAL A 130 -7.77 -3.72 -4.00
CA VAL A 130 -8.37 -2.53 -3.38
C VAL A 130 -8.00 -1.29 -4.18
N SER A 131 -9.00 -0.50 -4.53
CA SER A 131 -8.84 0.82 -5.15
C SER A 131 -9.27 1.91 -4.19
N VAL A 132 -8.38 2.86 -3.90
CA VAL A 132 -8.64 3.94 -2.94
C VAL A 132 -8.35 5.29 -3.59
N GLU A 133 -9.29 6.23 -3.47
CA GLU A 133 -9.06 7.64 -3.77
C GLU A 133 -9.15 8.47 -2.49
N VAL A 134 -8.12 9.28 -2.23
CA VAL A 134 -8.12 10.24 -1.13
C VAL A 134 -7.74 11.63 -1.60
N LYS A 135 -8.52 12.61 -1.17
CA LYS A 135 -8.24 14.03 -1.38
C LYS A 135 -7.84 14.69 -0.07
N LYS A 136 -6.78 15.49 -0.07
CA LYS A 136 -6.39 16.25 1.12
C LYS A 136 -7.01 17.63 1.12
N LYS A 137 -7.86 17.93 2.11
CA LYS A 137 -8.54 19.23 2.28
C LYS A 137 -8.19 19.80 3.65
N LYS A 138 -7.62 21.02 3.69
CA LYS A 138 -7.28 21.73 4.94
C LYS A 138 -6.48 20.88 5.96
N GLY A 139 -5.64 19.96 5.48
CA GLY A 139 -4.84 19.05 6.31
C GLY A 139 -5.52 17.75 6.72
N GLN A 140 -6.80 17.55 6.40
CA GLN A 140 -7.54 16.31 6.65
C GLN A 140 -7.60 15.44 5.39
N TYR A 141 -7.65 14.13 5.59
CA TYR A 141 -7.80 13.13 4.54
C TYR A 141 -9.29 12.86 4.31
N ASP A 142 -9.78 13.23 3.14
CA ASP A 142 -11.16 13.03 2.69
C ASP A 142 -11.15 11.87 1.70
N MET A 143 -11.52 10.67 2.17
CA MET A 143 -11.58 9.46 1.35
C MET A 143 -12.80 9.54 0.44
N LYS A 144 -12.58 9.54 -0.87
CA LYS A 144 -13.61 9.67 -1.89
C LYS A 144 -14.08 8.33 -2.41
N LEU A 145 -13.15 7.40 -2.54
CA LEU A 145 -13.43 6.07 -3.06
C LEU A 145 -12.73 5.04 -2.19
N LEU A 146 -13.44 3.97 -1.84
CA LEU A 146 -12.90 2.74 -1.31
C LEU A 146 -13.68 1.61 -1.94
N ALA A 147 -13.09 0.98 -2.95
CA ALA A 147 -13.66 -0.12 -3.70
C ALA A 147 -12.76 -1.34 -3.62
N ILE A 148 -13.36 -2.53 -3.70
CA ILE A 148 -12.65 -3.80 -3.73
C ILE A 148 -13.17 -4.61 -4.90
N ASP A 149 -12.24 -5.13 -5.68
CA ASP A 149 -12.51 -6.08 -6.74
C ASP A 149 -12.13 -7.48 -6.22
N ILE A 150 -13.11 -8.34 -6.06
CA ILE A 150 -12.92 -9.70 -5.55
C ILE A 150 -12.87 -10.65 -6.74
N ALA A 151 -11.77 -11.38 -6.86
CA ALA A 151 -11.63 -12.42 -7.87
C ALA A 151 -12.52 -13.61 -7.47
N MET A 152 -13.52 -13.89 -8.31
CA MET A 152 -14.44 -15.02 -8.12
C MET A 152 -13.85 -16.27 -8.79
N THR A 153 -13.94 -17.43 -8.14
CA THR A 153 -13.50 -18.70 -8.75
C THR A 153 -14.37 -19.10 -9.94
N ASN A 154 -15.67 -18.78 -9.91
CA ASN A 154 -16.63 -19.03 -10.99
C ASN A 154 -17.46 -17.77 -11.26
N GLY A 155 -16.94 -16.86 -12.08
CA GLY A 155 -17.67 -15.68 -12.54
C GLY A 155 -16.79 -14.46 -12.81
N PRO A 156 -17.38 -13.36 -13.32
CA PRO A 156 -16.68 -12.08 -13.42
C PRO A 156 -16.33 -11.54 -12.03
N ASP A 157 -15.25 -10.77 -11.95
CA ASP A 157 -14.85 -10.07 -10.73
C ASP A 157 -16.02 -9.26 -10.14
N GLN A 158 -16.27 -9.44 -8.84
CA GLN A 158 -17.30 -8.67 -8.15
C GLN A 158 -16.67 -7.42 -7.53
N ARG A 159 -17.14 -6.23 -7.95
CA ARG A 159 -16.75 -4.96 -7.34
C ARG A 159 -17.71 -4.57 -6.21
N ILE A 160 -17.17 -4.35 -5.03
CA ILE A 160 -17.90 -3.87 -3.85
C ILE A 160 -17.40 -2.48 -3.49
N PHE A 161 -18.31 -1.51 -3.41
CA PHE A 161 -18.01 -0.15 -2.99
C PHE A 161 -18.37 0.03 -1.51
N LEU A 162 -17.38 0.43 -0.71
CA LEU A 162 -17.59 0.77 0.69
C LEU A 162 -17.83 2.27 0.87
N ILE A 163 -17.15 3.08 0.05
CA ILE A 163 -17.26 4.54 0.02
C ILE A 163 -17.16 4.98 -1.43
N GLY A 164 -18.06 5.86 -1.85
CA GLY A 164 -18.17 6.34 -3.23
C GLY A 164 -19.03 5.42 -4.09
N ASP A 165 -19.12 5.75 -5.37
CA ASP A 165 -19.84 4.98 -6.38
C ASP A 165 -18.97 4.66 -7.62
N GLU A 166 -19.61 4.07 -8.63
CA GLU A 166 -18.98 3.75 -9.91
C GLU A 166 -18.61 5.01 -10.72
N GLU A 167 -19.36 6.10 -10.58
CA GLU A 167 -19.02 7.37 -11.23
C GLU A 167 -17.74 7.95 -10.66
N GLU A 168 -17.57 7.96 -9.32
CA GLU A 168 -16.33 8.37 -8.69
C GLU A 168 -15.14 7.49 -9.07
N TYR A 169 -15.37 6.17 -9.21
CA TYR A 169 -14.37 5.25 -9.73
C TYR A 169 -13.91 5.64 -11.13
N ASN A 170 -14.84 6.00 -12.01
CA ASN A 170 -14.55 6.39 -13.39
C ASN A 170 -13.97 7.82 -13.49
N VAL A 171 -14.38 8.75 -12.61
CA VAL A 171 -13.88 10.14 -12.52
C VAL A 171 -12.43 10.20 -12.06
N GLY A 172 -11.91 9.14 -11.44
CA GLY A 172 -10.48 8.92 -11.20
C GLY A 172 -9.61 8.98 -12.48
N GLY A 173 -10.24 9.03 -13.66
CA GLY A 173 -9.65 9.55 -14.89
C GLY A 173 -8.76 8.55 -15.61
N GLY A 174 -9.07 7.25 -15.50
CA GLY A 174 -8.25 6.20 -16.10
C GLY A 174 -6.96 5.88 -15.34
N LEU A 175 -6.53 6.73 -14.39
CA LEU A 175 -5.35 6.47 -13.56
C LEU A 175 -5.48 5.18 -12.74
N ILE A 176 -6.69 4.86 -12.28
CA ILE A 176 -6.95 3.61 -11.54
C ILE A 176 -6.82 2.40 -12.48
N SER A 177 -7.33 2.49 -13.72
CA SER A 177 -7.17 1.41 -14.71
C SER A 177 -5.71 1.25 -15.15
N GLU A 178 -4.96 2.35 -15.32
CA GLU A 178 -3.53 2.30 -15.68
C GLU A 178 -2.68 1.60 -14.61
N LEU A 179 -3.04 1.77 -13.34
CA LEU A 179 -2.35 1.12 -12.22
C LEU A 179 -2.75 -0.36 -12.03
N ARG A 180 -3.85 -0.79 -12.64
CA ARG A 180 -4.40 -2.14 -12.45
C ARG A 180 -3.52 -3.19 -13.13
N ASP A 181 -3.18 -2.97 -14.40
CA ASP A 181 -2.45 -3.95 -15.21
C ASP A 181 -1.03 -4.26 -14.67
N PRO A 182 -0.22 -3.26 -14.25
CA PRO A 182 1.08 -3.54 -13.67
C PRO A 182 1.00 -4.37 -12.38
N ILE A 183 -0.04 -4.14 -11.56
CA ILE A 183 -0.24 -4.86 -10.30
C ILE A 183 -0.68 -6.30 -10.55
N VAL A 184 -1.65 -6.52 -11.45
CA VAL A 184 -2.10 -7.88 -11.77
C VAL A 184 -0.95 -8.69 -12.36
N LYS A 185 -0.13 -8.08 -13.22
CA LYS A 185 1.07 -8.73 -13.76
C LYS A 185 2.09 -9.07 -12.67
N ALA A 186 2.33 -8.15 -11.74
CA ALA A 186 3.23 -8.40 -10.62
C ALA A 186 2.73 -9.54 -9.71
N MET A 187 1.41 -9.59 -9.44
CA MET A 187 0.79 -10.68 -8.68
C MET A 187 0.88 -12.03 -9.38
N ALA A 188 0.75 -12.07 -10.70
CA ALA A 188 0.89 -13.29 -11.48
C ALA A 188 2.33 -13.82 -11.41
N ALA A 189 3.32 -12.93 -11.56
CA ALA A 189 4.72 -13.28 -11.44
C ALA A 189 5.08 -13.77 -10.02
N ASP A 190 4.58 -13.10 -8.98
CA ASP A 190 4.81 -13.52 -7.59
C ASP A 190 4.21 -14.91 -7.32
N LYS A 191 3.04 -15.22 -7.90
CA LYS A 191 2.43 -16.55 -7.79
C LYS A 191 3.25 -17.63 -8.52
N GLU A 192 3.74 -17.33 -9.73
CA GLU A 192 4.57 -18.27 -10.49
C GLU A 192 5.87 -18.61 -9.74
N LEU A 193 6.41 -17.66 -8.97
CA LEU A 193 7.55 -17.90 -8.09
C LEU A 193 7.17 -18.78 -6.89
N GLU A 194 6.07 -18.48 -6.20
CA GLU A 194 5.55 -19.32 -5.10
C GLU A 194 5.34 -20.78 -5.55
N ASP A 195 4.73 -20.98 -6.73
CA ASP A 195 4.44 -22.31 -7.30
C ASP A 195 5.71 -23.08 -7.74
N LEU A 196 6.83 -22.38 -7.97
CA LEU A 196 8.13 -22.99 -8.30
C LEU A 196 8.87 -23.38 -7.02
N ASP A 197 8.92 -22.49 -6.03
CA ASP A 197 9.54 -22.75 -4.73
C ASP A 197 8.90 -23.98 -4.06
N GLU A 198 7.56 -24.11 -4.11
CA GLU A 198 6.84 -25.27 -3.56
C GLU A 198 7.25 -26.60 -4.22
N LYS A 199 7.48 -26.59 -5.54
CA LYS A 199 7.95 -27.79 -6.26
C LYS A 199 9.39 -28.15 -5.94
N GLU A 200 10.26 -27.15 -5.79
CA GLU A 200 11.64 -27.39 -5.40
C GLU A 200 11.72 -27.99 -3.99
N GLU A 201 10.90 -27.49 -3.05
CA GLU A 201 10.78 -28.06 -1.70
C GLU A 201 10.24 -29.50 -1.71
N GLU A 202 9.25 -29.81 -2.54
CA GLU A 202 8.74 -31.18 -2.72
C GLU A 202 9.82 -32.12 -3.28
N GLU A 203 10.55 -31.69 -4.32
CA GLU A 203 11.63 -32.48 -4.90
C GLU A 203 12.79 -32.71 -3.91
N GLU A 204 13.14 -31.70 -3.10
CA GLU A 204 14.15 -31.82 -2.06
C GLU A 204 13.71 -32.79 -0.97
N ALA A 205 12.46 -32.70 -0.51
CA ALA A 205 11.90 -33.62 0.48
C ALA A 205 11.88 -35.07 -0.03
N GLU A 206 11.51 -35.30 -1.28
CA GLU A 206 11.56 -36.63 -1.90
C GLU A 206 12.98 -37.20 -1.96
N ARG A 207 13.98 -36.36 -2.30
CA ARG A 207 15.39 -36.77 -2.32
C ARG A 207 15.89 -37.11 -0.92
N GLU A 208 15.53 -36.31 0.09
CA GLU A 208 15.90 -36.58 1.48
C GLU A 208 15.30 -37.90 2.00
N ILE A 209 14.04 -38.18 1.69
CA ILE A 209 13.38 -39.44 2.05
C ILE A 209 14.11 -40.62 1.37
N LEU A 210 14.41 -40.52 0.08
CA LEU A 210 15.11 -41.56 -0.66
C LEU A 210 16.53 -41.80 -0.12
N GLU A 211 17.24 -40.74 0.26
CA GLU A 211 18.57 -40.87 0.88
C GLU A 211 18.50 -41.49 2.28
N ALA A 212 17.50 -41.11 3.08
CA ALA A 212 17.27 -41.71 4.39
C ALA A 212 16.94 -43.20 4.29
N GLU A 213 16.09 -43.60 3.33
CA GLU A 213 15.79 -45.02 3.06
C GLU A 213 17.02 -45.80 2.61
N LYS A 214 17.86 -45.23 1.75
CA LYS A 214 19.13 -45.85 1.33
C LYS A 214 20.09 -46.05 2.51
N LYS A 215 20.28 -45.01 3.34
CA LYS A 215 21.13 -45.09 4.54
C LYS A 215 20.59 -46.13 5.53
N HIS A 216 19.28 -46.16 5.77
CA HIS A 216 18.66 -47.14 6.65
C HIS A 216 18.86 -48.58 6.13
N ARG A 217 18.76 -48.80 4.82
CA ARG A 217 19.02 -50.11 4.20
C ARG A 217 20.47 -50.55 4.39
N GLU A 218 21.42 -49.65 4.15
CA GLU A 218 22.85 -49.92 4.35
C GLU A 218 23.20 -50.23 5.82
N GLU A 219 22.54 -49.57 6.78
CA GLU A 219 22.71 -49.86 8.22
C GLU A 219 22.19 -51.25 8.60
N LEU A 220 21.03 -51.65 8.07
CA LEU A 220 20.50 -53.00 8.28
C LEU A 220 21.41 -54.09 7.71
N GLU A 221 22.00 -53.86 6.54
CA GLU A 221 22.96 -54.80 5.92
C GLU A 221 24.25 -54.93 6.73
N LYS A 222 24.74 -53.84 7.35
CA LYS A 222 25.91 -53.88 8.23
C LYS A 222 25.65 -54.59 9.55
N LEU A 223 24.41 -54.57 10.06
CA LEU A 223 24.05 -55.22 11.34
C LEU A 223 23.88 -56.74 11.20
N ASN A 224 23.58 -57.23 10.00
CA ASN A 224 23.32 -58.65 9.71
C ASN A 224 24.57 -59.44 9.27
N ARG A 225 25.75 -58.81 9.23
CA ARG A 225 27.03 -59.40 8.82
C ARG A 225 27.98 -59.50 10.01
#